data_AF-A0A4R0IVY1-F1
#
_entry.id   AF-A0A4R0IVY1-F1
#
_cell.length_a   1.000
_cell.length_b   1.000
_cell.length_c   1.000
_cell.angle_alpha   90.00
_cell.angle_beta   90.00
_cell.angle_gamma   90.00
#
_symmetry.space_group_name_H-M   'P 1'
#
loop_
_entity.id
_entity.type
_entity.pdbx_description
1 polymer ?
#
loop_
_entity_poly.entity_id
_entity_poly.type
_entity_poly.pdbx_seq_one_letter_code
_entity_poly.pdbx_strand_id
1 'polypeptide(L)'
;MDDTGDLRLDLQLTKSSGQGAFLVAGTPVTYRVIGKDVYMLMSEATIRAMAKTEKASAAEIRAMLSVLKNKWIKPSKIDEDGQSLIDLTKRDTFLQGFFGDIGHPAKTGKKVVDGVTSVGLRAQGATLWVDVRTARPVRFQNDAGRDFLTFTQYGKVAAPKAPKPDQILDGKDFGF
;
A
#
# COMPACT_ATOMS: atom_id res chain seq x y z
N MET A 1 19.58 15.08 -8.03
CA MET A 1 18.80 14.03 -7.34
C MET A 1 17.37 14.31 -7.70
N ASP A 2 16.77 13.44 -8.53
CA ASP A 2 15.38 13.59 -8.96
C ASP A 2 14.50 13.05 -7.84
N ASP A 3 14.06 13.94 -6.95
CA ASP A 3 13.17 13.66 -5.81
C ASP A 3 11.70 13.88 -6.23
N THR A 4 11.37 13.47 -7.44
CA THR A 4 10.06 13.64 -8.09
C THR A 4 9.17 12.39 -7.98
N GLY A 5 9.47 11.47 -7.06
CA GLY A 5 8.84 10.15 -7.02
C GLY A 5 7.38 10.18 -6.60
N ASP A 6 6.46 10.15 -7.56
CA ASP A 6 5.04 9.84 -7.34
C ASP A 6 4.91 8.62 -6.42
N LEU A 7 4.42 8.84 -5.19
CA LEU A 7 4.13 7.76 -4.27
C LEU A 7 2.95 6.97 -4.82
N ARG A 8 3.22 5.79 -5.38
CA ARG A 8 2.19 4.85 -5.82
C ARG A 8 2.04 3.71 -4.84
N LEU A 9 0.89 3.66 -4.20
CA LEU A 9 0.46 2.56 -3.35
C LEU A 9 -0.70 1.83 -4.03
N ASP A 10 -0.55 0.52 -4.24
CA ASP A 10 -1.67 -0.39 -4.48
C ASP A 10 -2.01 -1.10 -3.17
N LEU A 11 -3.31 -1.13 -2.85
CA LEU A 11 -3.81 -1.67 -1.59
C LEU A 11 -5.14 -2.39 -1.84
N GLN A 12 -5.12 -3.68 -1.54
CA GLN A 12 -6.28 -4.56 -1.55
C GLN A 12 -6.64 -4.88 -0.11
N LEU A 13 -7.81 -4.41 0.33
CA LEU A 13 -8.29 -4.58 1.70
C LEU A 13 -9.37 -5.64 1.80
N THR A 14 -9.27 -6.43 2.85
CA THR A 14 -10.34 -7.31 3.33
C THR A 14 -10.65 -6.99 4.80
N LYS A 15 -11.50 -7.78 5.46
CA LYS A 15 -11.95 -7.47 6.83
C LYS A 15 -10.81 -7.36 7.86
N SER A 16 -9.75 -8.17 7.72
CA SER A 16 -8.69 -8.28 8.72
C SER A 16 -7.31 -8.56 8.11
N SER A 17 -7.16 -8.28 6.83
CA SER A 17 -5.94 -8.56 6.07
C SER A 17 -5.89 -7.69 4.82
N GLY A 18 -4.70 -7.51 4.28
CA GLY A 18 -4.53 -6.77 3.03
C GLY A 18 -3.27 -7.19 2.29
N GLN A 19 -3.20 -6.82 1.03
CA GLN A 19 -2.02 -7.04 0.19
C GLN A 19 -1.90 -5.93 -0.84
N GLY A 20 -0.74 -5.82 -1.44
CA GLY A 20 -0.53 -4.86 -2.51
C GLY A 20 0.95 -4.66 -2.77
N ALA A 21 1.27 -3.48 -3.29
CA ALA A 21 2.66 -3.09 -3.50
C ALA A 21 2.84 -1.59 -3.29
N PHE A 22 4.03 -1.21 -2.83
CA PHE A 22 4.51 0.17 -2.77
C PHE A 22 5.88 0.25 -3.47
N LEU A 23 6.29 1.46 -3.86
CA LEU A 23 7.58 1.66 -4.51
C LEU A 23 8.67 2.02 -3.49
N VAL A 24 9.82 1.37 -3.61
CA VAL A 24 11.08 1.73 -2.94
C VAL A 24 12.11 2.00 -4.03
N ALA A 25 12.66 3.21 -4.06
CA ALA A 25 13.58 3.67 -5.10
C ALA A 25 13.06 3.39 -6.54
N GLY A 26 11.76 3.64 -6.76
CA GLY A 26 11.09 3.40 -8.05
C GLY A 26 10.79 1.94 -8.40
N THR A 27 11.04 1.00 -7.48
CA THR A 27 10.83 -0.44 -7.71
C THR A 27 9.82 -1.03 -6.72
N PRO A 28 8.95 -1.97 -7.13
CA PRO A 28 7.88 -2.45 -6.28
C PRO A 28 8.37 -3.42 -5.20
N VAL A 29 7.96 -3.15 -3.96
CA VAL A 29 7.92 -4.12 -2.86
C VAL A 29 6.48 -4.61 -2.73
N THR A 30 6.27 -5.91 -2.90
CA THR A 30 4.95 -6.53 -2.69
C THR A 30 4.81 -6.89 -1.22
N TYR A 31 3.65 -6.64 -0.61
CA TYR A 31 3.38 -7.00 0.77
C TYR A 31 2.09 -7.80 0.92
N ARG A 32 2.02 -8.56 2.01
CA ARG A 32 0.81 -9.18 2.53
C ARG A 32 0.79 -9.02 4.04
N VAL A 33 -0.35 -8.57 4.57
CA VAL A 33 -0.64 -8.54 5.98
C VAL A 33 -1.76 -9.52 6.28
N ILE A 34 -1.51 -10.42 7.22
CA ILE A 34 -2.47 -11.43 7.67
C ILE A 34 -2.50 -11.40 9.20
N GLY A 35 -3.54 -10.77 9.76
CA GLY A 35 -3.57 -10.48 11.19
C GLY A 35 -2.41 -9.56 11.59
N LYS A 36 -1.47 -10.08 12.38
CA LYS A 36 -0.26 -9.37 12.80
C LYS A 36 0.99 -9.71 11.99
N ASP A 37 0.90 -10.71 11.11
CA ASP A 37 2.04 -11.13 10.31
C ASP A 37 2.16 -10.25 9.07
N VAL A 38 3.36 -9.70 8.86
CA VAL A 38 3.73 -8.96 7.65
C VAL A 38 4.68 -9.83 6.84
N TYR A 39 4.38 -9.97 5.55
CA TYR A 39 5.22 -10.65 4.57
C TYR A 39 5.58 -9.66 3.47
N MET A 40 6.86 -9.51 3.18
CA MET A 40 7.35 -8.65 2.11
C MET A 40 8.10 -9.47 1.07
N LEU A 41 7.85 -9.21 -0.20
CA LEU A 41 8.55 -9.82 -1.32
C LEU A 41 9.18 -8.70 -2.15
N MET A 42 10.50 -8.75 -2.27
CA MET A 42 11.26 -7.80 -3.05
C MET A 42 11.59 -8.38 -4.42
N SER A 43 11.42 -7.57 -5.46
CA SER A 43 11.90 -7.94 -6.78
C SER A 43 13.43 -7.90 -6.83
N GLU A 44 14.03 -8.61 -7.78
CA GLU A 44 15.48 -8.48 -8.03
C GLU A 44 15.89 -7.03 -8.34
N ALA A 45 15.04 -6.28 -9.06
CA ALA A 45 15.27 -4.87 -9.32
C ALA A 45 15.32 -4.05 -8.01
N THR A 46 14.44 -4.33 -7.06
CA THR A 46 14.42 -3.68 -5.74
C THR A 46 15.67 -3.99 -4.93
N ILE A 47 16.08 -5.27 -4.88
CA ILE A 47 17.30 -5.67 -4.19
C ILE A 47 18.51 -4.94 -4.75
N ARG A 48 18.62 -4.86 -6.09
CA ARG A 48 19.71 -4.12 -6.76
C ARG A 48 19.64 -2.61 -6.53
N ALA A 49 18.44 -2.03 -6.51
CA ALA A 49 18.25 -0.60 -6.26
C ALA A 49 18.70 -0.21 -4.85
N MET A 50 18.27 -0.96 -3.83
CA MET A 50 18.72 -0.74 -2.44
C MET A 50 20.23 -0.94 -2.30
N ALA A 51 20.77 -2.03 -2.86
CA ALA A 51 22.20 -2.31 -2.78
C ALA A 51 23.06 -1.21 -3.45
N LYS A 52 22.56 -0.56 -4.52
CA LYS A 52 23.21 0.60 -5.14
C LYS A 52 23.22 1.81 -4.20
N THR A 53 22.12 2.07 -3.49
CA THR A 53 22.04 3.15 -2.49
C THR A 53 23.04 2.92 -1.35
N GLU A 54 23.16 1.68 -0.88
CA GLU A 54 24.11 1.26 0.16
C GLU A 54 25.56 1.13 -0.34
N LYS A 55 25.83 1.41 -1.63
CA LYS A 55 27.14 1.24 -2.28
C LYS A 55 27.72 -0.18 -2.12
N ALA A 56 26.86 -1.19 -2.08
CA ALA A 56 27.26 -2.58 -1.94
C ALA A 56 28.09 -3.05 -3.15
N SER A 57 29.09 -3.88 -2.88
CA SER A 57 29.91 -4.53 -3.89
C SER A 57 29.11 -5.55 -4.72
N ALA A 58 29.66 -5.93 -5.87
CA ALA A 58 29.06 -6.97 -6.71
C ALA A 58 28.94 -8.32 -6.00
N ALA A 59 29.84 -8.62 -5.03
CA ALA A 59 29.77 -9.84 -4.24
C ALA A 59 28.60 -9.80 -3.25
N GLU A 60 28.42 -8.68 -2.55
CA GLU A 60 27.29 -8.48 -1.62
C GLU A 60 25.96 -8.51 -2.35
N ILE A 61 25.85 -7.87 -3.52
CA ILE A 61 24.63 -7.94 -4.35
C ILE A 61 24.28 -9.40 -4.71
N ARG A 62 25.27 -10.22 -5.10
CA ARG A 62 25.03 -11.63 -5.41
C ARG A 62 24.57 -12.41 -4.19
N ALA A 63 25.16 -12.16 -3.02
CA ALA A 63 24.77 -12.79 -1.77
C ALA A 63 23.34 -12.39 -1.33
N MET A 64 22.99 -11.11 -1.44
CA MET A 64 21.63 -10.63 -1.18
C MET A 64 20.64 -11.30 -2.13
N LEU A 65 20.96 -11.39 -3.42
CA LEU A 65 20.08 -12.04 -4.40
C LEU A 65 19.93 -13.54 -4.15
N SER A 66 20.98 -14.25 -3.73
CA SER A 66 20.87 -15.69 -3.46
C SER A 66 19.97 -16.00 -2.27
N VAL A 67 19.87 -15.09 -1.30
CA VAL A 67 19.04 -15.24 -0.11
C VAL A 67 17.62 -14.70 -0.31
N LEU A 68 17.47 -13.50 -0.88
CA LEU A 68 16.22 -12.75 -0.87
C LEU A 68 15.34 -12.99 -2.11
N LYS A 69 15.94 -13.40 -3.23
CA LYS A 69 15.19 -13.57 -4.47
C LYS A 69 14.10 -14.63 -4.31
N ASN A 70 12.87 -14.25 -4.67
CA ASN A 70 11.68 -15.09 -4.58
C ASN A 70 11.35 -15.58 -3.16
N LYS A 71 11.90 -14.94 -2.11
CA LYS A 71 11.59 -15.24 -0.71
C LYS A 71 10.72 -14.15 -0.10
N TRP A 72 9.72 -14.58 0.65
CA TRP A 72 8.91 -13.71 1.48
C TRP A 72 9.62 -13.49 2.81
N ILE A 73 9.96 -12.25 3.09
CA ILE A 73 10.59 -11.84 4.34
C ILE A 73 9.47 -11.68 5.36
N LYS A 74 9.57 -12.41 6.47
CA LYS A 74 8.72 -12.24 7.64
C LYS A 74 9.58 -11.72 8.79
N PRO A 75 9.47 -10.44 9.17
CA PRO A 75 10.20 -9.90 10.31
C PRO A 75 9.87 -10.67 11.60
N SER A 76 10.86 -10.91 12.46
CA SER A 76 10.60 -11.57 13.76
C SER A 76 9.91 -10.63 14.75
N LYS A 77 10.15 -9.34 14.61
CA LYS A 77 9.53 -8.26 15.37
C LYS A 77 8.89 -7.27 14.41
N ILE A 78 7.75 -6.73 14.83
CA ILE A 78 7.07 -5.65 14.12
C ILE A 78 7.51 -4.34 14.77
N ASP A 79 8.17 -3.50 13.98
CA ASP A 79 8.54 -2.13 14.33
C ASP A 79 7.41 -1.15 13.96
N GLU A 80 7.66 0.15 14.08
CA GLU A 80 6.67 1.20 13.79
C GLU A 80 6.21 1.19 12.33
N ASP A 81 7.11 0.93 11.39
CA ASP A 81 6.80 0.84 9.96
C ASP A 81 5.95 -0.40 9.65
N GLY A 82 6.31 -1.55 10.23
CA GLY A 82 5.51 -2.76 10.14
C GLY A 82 4.13 -2.59 10.78
N GLN A 83 4.04 -1.88 11.90
CA GLN A 83 2.77 -1.56 12.55
C GLN A 83 1.91 -0.65 11.68
N SER A 84 2.52 0.36 11.04
CA SER A 84 1.85 1.25 10.09
C SER A 84 1.27 0.47 8.90
N LEU A 85 2.01 -0.49 8.34
CA LEU A 85 1.50 -1.39 7.30
C LEU A 85 0.32 -2.22 7.79
N ILE A 86 0.37 -2.74 9.01
CA ILE A 86 -0.75 -3.48 9.60
C ILE A 86 -1.98 -2.59 9.71
N ASP A 87 -1.81 -1.37 10.20
CA ASP A 87 -2.90 -0.43 10.43
C ASP A 87 -3.51 0.08 9.12
N LEU A 88 -2.71 0.24 8.05
CA LEU A 88 -3.21 0.50 6.70
C LEU A 88 -4.14 -0.60 6.19
N THR A 89 -3.97 -1.85 6.67
CA THR A 89 -4.87 -2.96 6.29
C THR A 89 -6.16 -3.03 7.10
N LYS A 90 -6.25 -2.26 8.19
CA LYS A 90 -7.48 -2.13 8.98
C LYS A 90 -8.30 -0.99 8.42
N ARG A 91 -9.43 -1.31 7.80
CA ARG A 91 -10.31 -0.33 7.14
C ARG A 91 -10.62 0.88 8.02
N ASP A 92 -11.01 0.67 9.28
CA ASP A 92 -11.45 1.77 10.13
C ASP A 92 -10.27 2.69 10.50
N THR A 93 -9.09 2.13 10.78
CA THR A 93 -7.85 2.89 11.01
C THR A 93 -7.40 3.64 9.77
N PHE A 94 -7.42 2.98 8.60
CA PHE A 94 -7.10 3.61 7.32
C PHE A 94 -8.03 4.81 7.04
N LEU A 95 -9.36 4.60 7.16
CA LEU A 95 -10.33 5.66 6.89
C LEU A 95 -10.22 6.79 7.91
N GLN A 96 -10.00 6.49 9.19
CA GLN A 96 -9.82 7.51 10.21
C GLN A 96 -8.53 8.31 9.99
N GLY A 97 -7.42 7.66 9.68
CA GLY A 97 -6.16 8.36 9.38
C GLY A 97 -6.24 9.20 8.11
N PHE A 98 -7.00 8.75 7.11
CA PHE A 98 -7.08 9.43 5.82
C PHE A 98 -8.11 10.57 5.79
N PHE A 99 -9.28 10.38 6.39
CA PHE A 99 -10.33 11.39 6.39
C PHE A 99 -10.33 12.24 7.65
N GLY A 100 -9.92 11.71 8.81
CA GLY A 100 -9.96 12.43 10.07
C GLY A 100 -11.34 13.02 10.37
N ASP A 101 -11.35 14.17 11.06
CA ASP A 101 -12.54 15.02 11.17
C ASP A 101 -12.57 16.03 10.02
N ILE A 102 -13.53 15.85 9.12
CA ILE A 102 -13.73 16.72 7.95
C ILE A 102 -14.78 17.82 8.20
N GLY A 103 -15.39 17.87 9.38
CA GLY A 103 -16.49 18.77 9.71
C GLY A 103 -17.70 18.58 8.79
N HIS A 104 -18.15 19.68 8.17
CA HIS A 104 -19.35 19.72 7.31
C HIS A 104 -18.96 19.89 5.83
N PRO A 105 -18.74 18.80 5.07
CA PRO A 105 -18.36 18.89 3.67
C PRO A 105 -19.49 19.50 2.82
N ALA A 106 -19.11 20.35 1.86
CA ALA A 106 -20.02 20.90 0.87
C ALA A 106 -20.29 19.88 -0.24
N LYS A 107 -21.56 19.66 -0.55
CA LYS A 107 -21.97 18.77 -1.65
C LYS A 107 -21.78 19.47 -2.99
N THR A 108 -21.17 18.79 -3.96
CA THR A 108 -21.01 19.29 -5.33
C THR A 108 -22.13 18.80 -6.26
N GLY A 109 -22.11 19.24 -7.52
CA GLY A 109 -22.98 18.69 -8.56
C GLY A 109 -22.62 17.24 -8.94
N LYS A 110 -23.51 16.58 -9.68
CA LYS A 110 -23.22 15.25 -10.23
C LYS A 110 -22.13 15.34 -11.31
N LYS A 111 -21.23 14.36 -11.34
CA LYS A 111 -20.16 14.24 -12.34
C LYS A 111 -19.85 12.76 -12.58
N VAL A 112 -19.41 12.39 -13.79
CA VAL A 112 -18.84 11.06 -14.03
C VAL A 112 -17.37 11.08 -13.62
N VAL A 113 -16.99 10.19 -12.70
CA VAL A 113 -15.62 10.02 -12.21
C VAL A 113 -15.27 8.54 -12.31
N ASP A 114 -14.18 8.21 -13.00
CA ASP A 114 -13.76 6.82 -13.24
C ASP A 114 -14.86 5.91 -13.80
N GLY A 115 -15.70 6.46 -14.69
CA GLY A 115 -16.84 5.76 -15.28
C GLY A 115 -18.07 5.63 -14.37
N VAL A 116 -18.06 6.19 -13.16
CA VAL A 116 -19.16 6.12 -12.19
C VAL A 116 -19.82 7.49 -12.04
N THR A 117 -21.14 7.55 -12.20
CA THR A 117 -21.91 8.75 -11.84
C THR A 117 -21.82 9.01 -10.34
N SER A 118 -21.19 10.11 -10.00
CA SER A 118 -20.78 10.43 -8.63
C SER A 118 -21.27 11.80 -8.20
N VAL A 119 -21.32 12.01 -6.89
CA VAL A 119 -21.46 13.33 -6.26
C VAL A 119 -20.26 13.58 -5.37
N GLY A 120 -19.74 14.80 -5.35
CA GLY A 120 -18.58 15.15 -4.54
C GLY A 120 -18.97 15.66 -3.16
N LEU A 121 -18.17 15.29 -2.17
CA LEU A 121 -18.14 15.86 -0.83
C LEU A 121 -16.82 16.61 -0.68
N ARG A 122 -16.89 17.95 -0.71
CA ARG A 122 -15.73 18.83 -0.71
C ARG A 122 -15.48 19.39 0.69
N ALA A 123 -14.27 19.19 1.20
CA ALA A 123 -13.79 19.76 2.45
C ALA A 123 -12.26 19.88 2.40
N GLN A 124 -11.71 20.85 3.13
CA GLN A 124 -10.26 20.97 3.39
C GLN A 124 -9.37 20.87 2.13
N GLY A 125 -9.77 21.51 1.03
CA GLY A 125 -8.97 21.52 -0.20
C GLY A 125 -8.97 20.21 -1.00
N ALA A 126 -9.89 19.29 -0.70
CA ALA A 126 -10.04 18.01 -1.37
C ALA A 126 -11.52 17.67 -1.64
N THR A 127 -11.74 16.69 -2.51
CA THR A 127 -13.07 16.19 -2.85
C THR A 127 -13.09 14.66 -2.80
N LEU A 128 -13.99 14.11 -1.99
CA LEU A 128 -14.38 12.70 -2.04
C LEU A 128 -15.57 12.54 -2.99
N TRP A 129 -15.35 11.89 -4.12
CA TRP A 129 -16.39 11.49 -5.05
C TRP A 129 -16.99 10.16 -4.59
N VAL A 130 -18.31 10.12 -4.41
CA VAL A 130 -19.06 8.91 -4.05
C VAL A 130 -20.08 8.57 -5.12
N ASP A 131 -20.29 7.28 -5.37
CA ASP A 131 -21.31 6.77 -6.27
C ASP A 131 -22.70 7.21 -5.80
N VAL A 132 -23.48 7.84 -6.69
CA VAL A 132 -24.83 8.33 -6.37
C VAL A 132 -25.82 7.22 -5.99
N ARG A 133 -25.56 5.98 -6.38
CA ARG A 133 -26.43 4.83 -6.12
C ARG A 133 -26.10 4.12 -4.83
N THR A 134 -24.82 4.00 -4.50
CA THR A 134 -24.35 3.15 -3.40
C THR A 134 -23.66 3.91 -2.27
N ALA A 135 -23.42 5.21 -2.46
CA ALA A 135 -22.63 6.07 -1.57
C ALA A 135 -21.20 5.54 -1.31
N ARG A 136 -20.72 4.58 -2.09
CA ARG A 136 -19.35 4.07 -1.98
C ARG A 136 -18.36 5.12 -2.53
N PRO A 137 -17.21 5.31 -1.88
CA PRO A 137 -16.11 6.08 -2.46
C PRO A 137 -15.76 5.60 -3.86
N VAL A 138 -15.45 6.53 -4.75
CA VAL A 138 -14.98 6.27 -6.11
C VAL A 138 -13.58 6.83 -6.26
N ARG A 139 -13.42 8.10 -5.88
CA ARG A 139 -12.12 8.77 -5.89
C ARG A 139 -12.05 9.79 -4.76
N PHE A 140 -10.93 9.85 -4.09
CA PHE A 140 -10.53 11.03 -3.34
C PHE A 140 -9.45 11.77 -4.13
N GLN A 141 -9.53 13.09 -4.21
CA GLN A 141 -8.52 13.90 -4.90
C GLN A 141 -8.36 15.25 -4.24
N ASN A 142 -7.14 15.79 -4.24
CA ASN A 142 -6.93 17.18 -3.87
C ASN A 142 -7.40 18.14 -4.97
N ASP A 143 -7.51 19.42 -4.63
CA ASP A 143 -7.97 20.47 -5.55
C ASP A 143 -7.01 20.71 -6.73
N ALA A 144 -5.72 20.42 -6.53
CA ALA A 144 -4.73 20.45 -7.61
C ALA A 144 -4.93 19.30 -8.62
N GLY A 145 -5.68 18.25 -8.26
CA GLY A 145 -5.92 17.08 -9.09
C GLY A 145 -4.69 16.20 -9.34
N ARG A 146 -3.61 16.41 -8.58
CA ARG A 146 -2.34 15.68 -8.73
C ARG A 146 -2.29 14.46 -7.82
N ASP A 147 -2.83 14.60 -6.61
CA ASP A 147 -2.81 13.53 -5.61
C ASP A 147 -4.21 12.96 -5.48
N PHE A 148 -4.33 11.65 -5.71
CA PHE A 148 -5.62 10.98 -5.67
C PHE A 148 -5.53 9.53 -5.23
N LEU A 149 -6.60 9.06 -4.59
CA LEU A 149 -6.88 7.65 -4.35
C LEU A 149 -8.08 7.25 -5.20
N THR A 150 -7.99 6.10 -5.87
CA THR A 150 -9.11 5.52 -6.60
C THR A 150 -9.57 4.25 -5.89
N PHE A 151 -10.87 4.14 -5.65
CA PHE A 151 -11.45 3.02 -4.93
C PHE A 151 -12.24 2.13 -5.90
N THR A 152 -11.85 0.86 -5.98
CA THR A 152 -12.44 -0.09 -6.93
C THR A 152 -12.57 -1.48 -6.31
N GLN A 153 -13.11 -2.44 -7.08
CA GLN A 153 -13.17 -3.86 -6.70
C GLN A 153 -13.86 -4.16 -5.36
N TYR A 154 -14.79 -3.30 -4.95
CA TYR A 154 -15.58 -3.49 -3.72
C TYR A 154 -16.22 -4.88 -3.67
N GLY A 155 -15.88 -5.64 -2.62
CA GLY A 155 -16.41 -6.99 -2.38
C GLY A 155 -15.90 -8.07 -3.34
N LYS A 156 -14.91 -7.76 -4.19
CA LYS A 156 -14.33 -8.70 -5.17
C LYS A 156 -12.93 -9.18 -4.80
N VAL A 157 -12.30 -8.55 -3.81
CA VAL A 157 -10.95 -8.86 -3.36
C VAL A 157 -10.99 -10.07 -2.42
N ALA A 158 -10.21 -11.11 -2.74
CA ALA A 158 -10.02 -12.26 -1.87
C ALA A 158 -9.01 -11.94 -0.76
N ALA A 159 -9.16 -12.58 0.39
CA ALA A 159 -8.18 -12.47 1.48
C ALA A 159 -6.82 -13.04 1.02
N PRO A 160 -5.71 -12.36 1.32
CA PRO A 160 -4.37 -12.87 1.01
C PRO A 160 -4.12 -14.18 1.76
N LYS A 161 -3.35 -15.06 1.13
CA LYS A 161 -2.87 -16.31 1.74
C LYS A 161 -1.42 -16.15 2.17
N ALA A 162 -1.10 -16.77 3.30
CA ALA A 162 0.28 -16.86 3.77
C ALA A 162 1.14 -17.56 2.70
N PRO A 163 2.39 -17.12 2.49
CA PRO A 163 3.35 -17.87 1.68
C PRO A 163 3.55 -19.28 2.23
N LYS A 164 4.02 -20.20 1.38
CA LYS A 164 4.39 -21.53 1.85
C LYS A 164 5.63 -21.44 2.76
N PRO A 165 5.80 -22.32 3.77
CA PRO A 165 6.94 -22.26 4.69
C PRO A 165 8.31 -22.23 4.01
N ASP A 166 8.50 -23.01 2.94
CA ASP A 166 9.74 -23.07 2.15
C ASP A 166 10.03 -21.79 1.34
N GLN A 167 9.04 -20.90 1.22
CA GLN A 167 9.16 -19.61 0.57
C GLN A 167 9.43 -18.47 1.55
N ILE A 168 9.41 -18.73 2.86
CA ILE A 168 9.58 -17.71 3.89
C ILE A 168 11.05 -17.65 4.32
N LEU A 169 11.57 -16.44 4.42
CA LEU A 169 12.76 -16.11 5.19
C LEU A 169 12.26 -15.54 6.52
N ASP A 170 12.31 -16.35 7.58
CA ASP A 170 11.85 -15.93 8.91
C ASP A 170 12.97 -15.17 9.59
N GLY A 171 12.70 -13.92 9.96
CA GLY A 171 13.68 -13.04 10.59
C GLY A 171 14.22 -13.60 11.92
N LYS A 172 13.52 -14.55 12.55
CA LYS A 172 14.02 -15.25 13.75
C LYS A 172 15.31 -16.00 13.47
N ASP A 173 15.47 -16.53 12.26
CA ASP A 173 16.65 -17.29 11.84
C ASP A 173 17.87 -16.38 11.60
N PHE A 174 17.65 -15.06 11.52
CA PHE A 174 18.65 -14.07 11.14
C PHE A 174 18.79 -12.89 12.12
N GLY A 175 18.02 -12.88 13.22
CA GLY A 175 18.10 -11.86 14.26
C GLY A 175 17.44 -10.52 13.94
N PHE A 176 16.50 -10.47 13.00
CA PHE A 176 15.73 -9.27 12.65
C PHE A 176 14.22 -9.52 12.64
#